data_AF-A0A7G5GWQ4-F1
#
_entry.id   AF-A0A7G5GWQ4-F1
#
_cell.length_a   1.000
_cell.length_b   1.000
_cell.length_c   1.000
_cell.angle_alpha   90.00
_cell.angle_beta   90.00
_cell.angle_gamma   90.00
#
_symmetry.space_group_name_H-M   'P 1'
#
loop_
_entity.id
_entity.type
_entity.pdbx_description
1 polymer ?
#
loop_
_entity_poly.entity_id
_entity_poly.type
_entity_poly.pdbx_seq_one_letter_code
_entity_poly.pdbx_strand_id
1 'polypeptide(L)'
;MRKNIFMFPFYLFLIGVYLYYCQSKYFPAGLYKFKASWSPWLALAFFAVATGLFVREDGWVSGILLAVCALSLALMLSQFVAVLGRTYFYSLVVLAHGLVLIDLLS
;
A
#
# COMPACT_ATOMS: atom_id res chain seq x y z
N MET A 1 23.80 -2.09 11.40
CA MET A 1 22.41 -2.44 11.73
C MET A 1 21.53 -1.95 10.60
N ARG A 2 20.89 -2.86 9.87
CA ARG A 2 19.98 -2.54 8.76
C ARG A 2 18.67 -2.06 9.41
N LYS A 3 18.28 -0.80 9.24
CA LYS A 3 16.96 -0.31 9.67
C LYS A 3 15.90 -1.11 8.89
N ASN A 4 14.83 -1.54 9.55
CA ASN A 4 13.77 -2.38 8.98
C ASN A 4 12.85 -1.62 8.02
N ILE A 5 13.41 -0.90 7.06
CA ILE A 5 12.69 0.08 6.22
C ILE A 5 11.61 -0.56 5.34
N PHE A 6 11.46 -1.89 5.30
CA PHE A 6 10.43 -2.63 4.55
C PHE A 6 9.00 -2.12 4.75
N MET A 7 8.65 -1.64 5.96
CA MET A 7 7.27 -1.24 6.28
C MET A 7 6.86 0.02 5.52
N PHE A 8 7.80 0.94 5.26
CA PHE A 8 7.50 2.21 4.60
C PHE A 8 7.16 2.03 3.10
N PRO A 9 7.96 1.34 2.26
CA PRO A 9 7.59 1.00 0.88
C PRO A 9 6.30 0.20 0.79
N PHE A 10 6.07 -0.76 1.70
CA PHE A 10 4.83 -1.53 1.71
C PHE A 10 3.61 -0.65 1.99
N TYR A 11 3.73 0.31 2.90
CA TYR A 11 2.67 1.26 3.19
C TYR A 11 2.36 2.20 2.03
N LEU A 12 3.39 2.64 1.28
CA LEU A 12 3.19 3.36 0.03
C LEU A 12 2.42 2.52 -1.00
N PHE A 13 2.69 1.22 -1.09
CA PHE A 13 1.88 0.31 -1.91
C PHE A 13 0.43 0.23 -1.41
N LEU A 14 0.16 0.12 -0.11
CA LEU A 14 -1.20 0.10 0.42
C LEU A 14 -1.98 1.39 0.08
N ILE A 15 -1.36 2.56 0.24
CA ILE A 15 -2.00 3.84 -0.13
C ILE A 15 -2.25 3.88 -1.64
N GLY A 16 -1.25 3.55 -2.45
CA GLY A 16 -1.39 3.54 -3.91
C GLY A 16 -2.49 2.59 -4.37
N VAL A 17 -2.55 1.38 -3.78
CA VAL A 17 -3.61 0.41 -4.07
C VAL A 17 -4.96 0.96 -3.67
N TYR A 18 -5.10 1.61 -2.51
CA TYR A 18 -6.37 2.24 -2.12
C TYR A 18 -6.80 3.35 -3.11
N LEU A 19 -5.89 4.26 -3.47
CA LEU A 19 -6.15 5.36 -4.41
C LEU A 19 -6.52 4.86 -5.81
N TYR A 20 -5.93 3.74 -6.24
CA TYR A 20 -6.25 3.07 -7.48
C TYR A 20 -7.60 2.31 -7.39
N TYR A 21 -7.77 1.48 -6.36
CA TYR A 21 -8.91 0.60 -6.19
C TYR A 21 -10.21 1.34 -5.86
N CYS A 22 -10.15 2.49 -5.19
CA CYS A 22 -11.36 3.26 -4.85
C CYS A 22 -12.11 3.83 -6.07
N GLN A 23 -11.46 3.90 -7.23
CA GLN A 23 -12.08 4.26 -8.51
C GLN A 23 -12.75 3.07 -9.21
N SER A 24 -12.52 1.85 -8.73
CA SER A 24 -13.10 0.64 -9.32
C SER A 24 -14.61 0.56 -9.09
N LYS A 25 -15.33 0.02 -10.08
CA LYS A 25 -16.76 -0.32 -9.94
C LYS A 25 -17.03 -1.33 -8.82
N TYR A 26 -16.02 -2.12 -8.46
CA TYR A 26 -16.09 -3.12 -7.40
C TYR A 26 -15.81 -2.56 -6.00
N PHE A 27 -15.50 -1.27 -5.88
CA PHE A 27 -15.23 -0.69 -4.58
C PHE A 27 -16.52 -0.56 -3.74
N PRO A 28 -16.56 -1.15 -2.53
CA PRO A 28 -17.75 -1.19 -1.68
C PRO A 28 -18.33 0.19 -1.43
N ALA A 29 -19.65 0.33 -1.55
CA ALA A 29 -20.35 1.61 -1.38
C ALA A 29 -20.27 2.18 0.05
N GLY A 30 -20.07 1.32 1.06
CA GLY A 30 -19.93 1.72 2.47
C GLY A 30 -18.55 2.26 2.87
N LEU A 31 -17.58 2.24 1.95
CA LEU A 31 -16.24 2.76 2.17
C LEU A 31 -16.07 4.13 1.51
N TYR A 32 -15.23 4.98 2.10
CA TYR A 32 -14.96 6.30 1.54
C TYR A 32 -14.25 6.17 0.18
N LYS A 33 -14.80 6.85 -0.83
CA LYS A 33 -14.25 6.91 -2.19
C LYS A 33 -13.55 8.25 -2.41
N PHE A 34 -12.26 8.21 -2.70
CA PHE A 34 -11.51 9.41 -3.03
C PHE A 34 -11.71 9.75 -4.52
N LYS A 35 -12.58 10.72 -4.83
CA LYS A 35 -13.03 11.01 -6.20
C LYS A 35 -12.14 11.98 -7.00
N ALA A 36 -10.91 12.25 -6.57
CA ALA A 36 -10.06 13.19 -7.28
C ALA A 36 -9.52 12.59 -8.58
N SER A 37 -9.59 13.34 -9.68
CA SER A 37 -9.09 12.91 -11.00
C SER A 37 -7.59 12.63 -11.03
N TRP A 38 -6.83 13.21 -10.10
CA TRP A 38 -5.39 12.98 -9.94
C TRP A 38 -5.05 11.73 -9.10
N SER A 39 -6.04 11.05 -8.49
CA SER A 39 -5.79 9.89 -7.63
C SER A 39 -5.05 8.73 -8.32
N PRO A 40 -5.31 8.39 -9.60
CA PRO A 40 -4.58 7.32 -10.28
C PRO A 40 -3.13 7.69 -10.56
N TRP A 41 -2.86 8.96 -10.86
CA TRP A 41 -1.50 9.47 -11.05
C TRP A 41 -0.71 9.44 -9.75
N LEU A 42 -1.34 9.81 -8.63
CA LEU A 42 -0.71 9.70 -7.32
C LEU A 42 -0.47 8.24 -6.92
N ALA A 43 -1.40 7.33 -7.23
CA ALA A 43 -1.20 5.90 -7.01
C ALA A 43 0.03 5.38 -7.77
N LEU A 44 0.18 5.75 -9.04
CA LEU A 44 1.33 5.38 -9.85
C LEU A 44 2.64 5.97 -9.31
N ALA A 45 2.62 7.21 -8.82
CA ALA A 45 3.77 7.81 -8.15
C ALA A 45 4.17 7.03 -6.89
N PHE A 46 3.21 6.62 -6.05
CA PHE A 46 3.51 5.79 -4.89
C PHE A 46 4.07 4.42 -5.27
N PHE A 47 3.55 3.78 -6.32
CA PHE A 47 4.08 2.50 -6.81
C PHE A 47 5.53 2.63 -7.30
N ALA A 48 5.84 3.69 -8.05
CA ALA A 48 7.19 3.96 -8.52
C ALA A 48 8.16 4.21 -7.36
N VAL A 49 7.77 5.04 -6.39
CA VAL A 49 8.60 5.34 -5.21
C VAL A 49 8.83 4.10 -4.36
N ALA A 50 7.78 3.33 -4.05
CA ALA A 50 7.89 2.09 -3.28
C ALA A 50 8.83 1.08 -3.95
N THR A 51 8.69 0.89 -5.27
CA THR A 51 9.55 0.00 -6.05
C THR A 51 11.01 0.48 -6.03
N GLY A 52 11.23 1.78 -6.22
CA GLY A 52 12.58 2.37 -6.16
C GLY A 52 13.25 2.18 -4.80
N LEU A 53 12.48 2.26 -3.70
CA LEU A 53 12.99 2.00 -2.37
C LEU A 53 13.41 0.54 -2.18
N PHE A 54 12.60 -0.42 -2.62
CA PHE A 54 12.97 -1.84 -2.60
C PHE A 54 14.24 -2.14 -3.41
N VAL A 55 14.34 -1.56 -4.62
CA VAL A 55 15.53 -1.71 -5.48
C VAL A 55 16.77 -1.11 -4.83
N ARG A 56 16.63 0.02 -4.13
CA ARG A 56 17.74 0.67 -3.43
C ARG A 56 18.28 -0.19 -2.28
N GLU A 57 17.42 -0.92 -1.58
CA GLU A 57 17.78 -1.64 -0.36
C GLU A 57 18.29 -3.06 -0.60
N ASP A 58 17.68 -3.80 -1.52
CA ASP A 58 18.00 -5.20 -1.78
C ASP A 58 18.58 -5.45 -3.19
N GLY A 59 18.84 -4.38 -3.95
CA GLY A 59 19.39 -4.43 -5.30
C GLY A 59 18.31 -4.66 -6.38
N TRP A 60 18.72 -4.59 -7.66
CA TRP A 60 17.78 -4.60 -8.79
C TRP A 60 16.87 -5.82 -8.83
N VAL A 61 17.45 -7.03 -8.85
CA VAL A 61 16.67 -8.27 -9.05
C VAL A 61 15.82 -8.60 -7.81
N SER A 62 16.44 -8.67 -6.64
CA SER A 62 15.74 -9.00 -5.39
C SER A 62 14.76 -7.91 -4.99
N GLY A 63 15.11 -6.63 -5.16
CA GLY A 63 14.22 -5.51 -4.87
C GLY A 63 12.98 -5.48 -5.78
N ILE A 64 13.12 -5.75 -7.08
CA ILE A 64 11.96 -5.87 -7.97
C ILE A 64 11.07 -7.05 -7.54
N LEU A 65 11.66 -8.19 -7.20
CA LEU A 65 10.91 -9.36 -6.74
C LEU A 65 10.11 -9.04 -5.46
N LEU A 66 10.78 -8.42 -4.47
CA LEU A 66 10.15 -7.98 -3.22
C LEU A 66 9.04 -6.95 -3.48
N ALA A 67 9.25 -6.00 -4.40
CA ALA A 67 8.25 -5.02 -4.77
C ALA A 67 7.00 -5.66 -5.37
N VAL A 68 7.17 -6.65 -6.26
CA VAL A 68 6.05 -7.40 -6.86
C VAL A 68 5.30 -8.20 -5.78
N CYS A 69 6.01 -8.85 -4.87
CA CYS A 69 5.40 -9.57 -3.75
C CYS A 69 4.62 -8.62 -2.83
N ALA A 70 5.22 -7.49 -2.45
CA ALA A 70 4.62 -6.47 -1.60
C ALA A 70 3.37 -5.84 -2.24
N LEU A 71 3.43 -5.50 -3.54
CA LEU A 71 2.28 -4.98 -4.29
C LEU A 71 1.15 -6.01 -4.39
N SER A 72 1.48 -7.28 -4.66
CA SER A 72 0.49 -8.37 -4.73
C SER A 72 -0.21 -8.57 -3.39
N LEU A 73 0.54 -8.53 -2.30
CA LEU A 73 0.00 -8.61 -0.94
C LEU A 73 -0.88 -7.40 -0.62
N ALA A 74 -0.46 -6.18 -0.99
CA ALA A 74 -1.24 -4.97 -0.79
C ALA A 74 -2.57 -4.98 -1.56
N LEU A 75 -2.57 -5.48 -2.82
CA LEU A 75 -3.76 -5.69 -3.62
C LEU A 75 -4.72 -6.69 -2.97
N MET A 76 -4.19 -7.86 -2.56
CA MET A 76 -4.99 -8.90 -1.92
C MET A 76 -5.62 -8.40 -0.62
N LEU A 77 -4.83 -7.81 0.28
CA LEU A 77 -5.32 -7.29 1.57
C LEU A 77 -6.36 -6.21 1.36
N SER A 78 -6.10 -5.23 0.49
CA SER A 78 -7.02 -4.10 0.29
C SER A 78 -8.38 -4.58 -0.24
N GLN A 79 -8.39 -5.51 -1.20
CA GLN A 79 -9.63 -6.04 -1.77
C GLN A 79 -10.34 -6.98 -0.79
N PHE A 80 -9.61 -7.89 -0.16
CA PHE A 80 -10.16 -8.85 0.80
C PHE A 80 -10.84 -8.13 1.98
N VAL A 81 -10.13 -7.17 2.57
CA VAL A 81 -10.62 -6.43 3.72
C VAL A 81 -11.74 -5.45 3.33
N ALA A 82 -11.70 -4.90 2.11
CA ALA A 82 -12.82 -4.10 1.61
C ALA A 82 -14.12 -4.92 1.51
N VAL A 83 -14.04 -6.19 1.09
CA VAL A 83 -15.20 -7.09 0.99
C VAL A 83 -15.72 -7.52 2.38
N LEU A 84 -14.84 -7.73 3.36
CA LEU A 84 -15.23 -8.08 4.74
C LEU A 84 -16.04 -6.98 5.44
N GLY A 85 -15.91 -5.73 5.00
CA GLY A 85 -16.71 -4.62 5.47
C GLY A 85 -15.90 -3.50 6.12
N ARG A 86 -16.63 -2.45 6.52
CA ARG A 86 -16.06 -1.15 6.91
C ARG A 86 -15.10 -1.24 8.10
N THR A 87 -15.47 -2.00 9.12
CA THR A 87 -14.67 -2.16 10.35
C THR A 87 -13.32 -2.77 10.04
N TYR A 88 -13.30 -3.88 9.30
CA TYR A 88 -12.05 -4.56 8.93
C TYR A 88 -11.15 -3.65 8.08
N PHE A 89 -11.74 -2.89 7.15
CA PHE A 89 -10.97 -1.97 6.30
C PHE A 89 -10.26 -0.89 7.11
N TYR A 90 -10.96 -0.24 8.03
CA TYR A 90 -10.32 0.76 8.89
C TYR A 90 -9.33 0.13 9.87
N SER A 91 -9.58 -1.08 10.36
CA SER A 91 -8.60 -1.80 11.19
C SER A 91 -7.30 -2.06 10.43
N LEU A 92 -7.36 -2.45 9.14
CA LEU A 92 -6.17 -2.59 8.30
C LEU A 92 -5.43 -1.25 8.14
N VAL A 93 -6.15 -0.15 7.92
CA VAL A 93 -5.54 1.18 7.80
C VAL A 93 -4.85 1.61 9.09
N VAL A 94 -5.50 1.40 10.24
CA VAL A 94 -4.95 1.72 11.57
C VAL A 94 -3.71 0.88 11.85
N LEU A 95 -3.77 -0.42 11.57
CA LEU A 95 -2.65 -1.34 11.78
C LEU A 95 -1.46 -0.99 10.87
N ALA A 96 -1.70 -0.70 9.59
CA ALA A 96 -0.67 -0.30 8.65
C ALA A 96 0.01 1.02 9.08
N HIS A 97 -0.76 2.02 9.52
CA HIS A 97 -0.20 3.26 10.08
C HIS A 97 0.62 2.99 11.35
N GLY A 98 0.08 2.18 12.27
CA GLY A 98 0.76 1.85 13.53
C GLY A 98 2.11 1.18 13.28
N LEU A 99 2.16 0.20 12.38
CA LEU A 99 3.41 -0.51 12.05
C LEU A 99 4.47 0.40 11.44
N VAL A 100 4.07 1.30 10.54
CA VAL A 100 5.01 2.26 9.93
C VAL A 100 5.51 3.27 10.95
N LEU A 101 4.65 3.75 11.85
CA LEU A 101 5.06 4.68 12.90
C LEU A 101 6.06 4.03 13.86
N ILE A 102 5.83 2.76 14.22
CA ILE A 102 6.79 2.00 15.04
C ILE A 102 8.13 1.88 14.30
N ASP A 103 8.11 1.51 13.02
CA ASP A 103 9.32 1.33 12.22
C ASP A 103 10.10 2.65 12.03
N LEU A 104 9.41 3.78 11.87
CA LEU A 104 10.05 5.11 11.76
C LEU A 104 10.67 5.61 13.07
N LEU A 105 10.14 5.18 14.22
CA LEU A 105 10.60 5.61 15.54
C LEU A 105 11.63 4.66 16.17
N SER A 106 11.78 3.44 15.63
CA SER A 106 12.78 2.45 16.04
C SER A 106 14.14 2.64 15.35
#